data_AF-A0A7Z8P203-F1
#
_entry.id   AF-A0A7Z8P203-F1
#
_cell.length_a   1.000
_cell.length_b   1.000
_cell.length_c   1.000
_cell.angle_alpha   90.00
_cell.angle_beta   90.00
_cell.angle_gamma   90.00
#
_symmetry.space_group_name_H-M   'P 1'
#
loop_
_entity.id
_entity.type
_entity.pdbx_description
1 polymer ?
#
loop_
_entity_poly.entity_id
_entity_poly.type
_entity_poly.pdbx_seq_one_letter_code
_entity_poly.pdbx_strand_id
1 'polypeptide(L)'
;MENEIYAGAMAVVSEIENITNDRIEALTKGHGMTNIAAICAANAIATEVFRGVNILLTDEDTGSLQIDDVLRKGIEAAKEAGADPTNAALFAATVCYFAGTNAQAGVPAGNRKLGALARMIAGVPRSGVAAVPTPKSNNKVSGFAAVQALYEALREGKLTKVVGKKLPLGVAGGPLYGHNTLGEDVGFVEVAVNGAKIGTQAMMDAYSGAGVSPSPVISAIMGVAATLEIVHPDSFVGEEYGGFFDVNSAYLAGKAACEVAGIPEKLHMRGTNEEYDSARVIGDLGVIIKDIGAPTVVGMMAFGEMLCSFQESVQIGAGFSGGPIMPPLGHMSSDAIVTLRCLISVEKDIDKAAEMIAQIKKTEWLDPVMAAVGANTIARKAEQVRRGPITKTIIAGTEPVRSAAIFYRAQKAYYDLKAGKSVDEVVKELDAERKETVEKNASAMLGMMTGHEVDIKIVKIAGGARRSHPFTNAYYGFDTDVDVDITLDGTKYELRGVAQKVIPDAVFNDDKDVLDIIPFAAIPVSELQLSGHSIINITVPAAVAAAMKIEEPKDAAKKCEAGGKYCSAAIPGAKDKAKRVSKLAVRIMDELK
;
A
#
# COMPACT_ATOMS: atom_id res chain seq x y z
N MET A 1 36.07 8.77 16.05
CA MET A 1 34.66 8.67 16.47
C MET A 1 34.70 8.27 17.94
N GLU A 2 33.93 8.93 18.81
CA GLU A 2 33.84 8.53 20.22
C GLU A 2 33.29 7.10 20.31
N ASN A 3 33.88 6.27 21.18
CA ASN A 3 33.57 4.83 21.26
C ASN A 3 32.09 4.59 21.61
N GLU A 4 31.47 5.48 22.39
CA GLU A 4 30.07 5.39 22.81
C GLU A 4 29.10 5.63 21.66
N ILE A 5 29.44 6.57 20.75
CA ILE A 5 28.66 6.81 19.53
C ILE A 5 28.70 5.56 18.65
N TYR A 6 29.90 4.99 18.46
CA TYR A 6 30.08 3.76 17.69
C TYR A 6 29.32 2.58 18.33
N ALA A 7 29.50 2.34 19.63
CA ALA A 7 28.84 1.25 20.35
C ALA A 7 27.32 1.36 20.32
N GLY A 8 26.79 2.59 20.52
CA GLY A 8 25.36 2.86 20.45
C GLY A 8 24.78 2.59 19.06
N ALA A 9 25.41 3.14 18.01
CA ALA A 9 24.97 2.92 16.64
C ALA A 9 25.04 1.45 16.23
N MET A 10 26.15 0.76 16.53
CA MET A 10 26.34 -0.65 16.18
C MET A 10 25.36 -1.57 16.92
N ALA A 11 25.06 -1.29 18.18
CA ALA A 11 24.08 -2.06 18.94
C ALA A 11 22.67 -1.93 18.35
N VAL A 12 22.30 -0.75 17.86
CA VAL A 12 20.99 -0.50 17.26
C VAL A 12 20.83 -1.24 15.93
N VAL A 13 21.85 -1.23 15.07
CA VAL A 13 21.77 -1.90 13.76
C VAL A 13 22.07 -3.40 13.80
N SER A 14 22.37 -3.96 14.98
CA SER A 14 22.74 -5.37 15.11
C SER A 14 21.64 -6.33 14.66
N GLU A 15 20.38 -5.93 14.80
CA GLU A 15 19.20 -6.68 14.41
C GLU A 15 18.15 -5.72 13.82
N ILE A 16 17.48 -6.12 12.75
CA ILE A 16 16.49 -5.27 12.04
C ILE A 16 15.34 -4.89 12.98
N GLU A 17 14.92 -5.79 13.87
CA GLU A 17 13.84 -5.50 14.81
C GLU A 17 14.18 -4.43 15.85
N ASN A 18 15.45 -4.07 16.03
CA ASN A 18 15.84 -3.13 17.07
C ASN A 18 15.42 -1.69 16.74
N ILE A 19 15.13 -1.39 15.47
CA ILE A 19 14.72 -0.06 15.01
C ILE A 19 13.22 0.09 14.85
N THR A 20 12.44 -0.96 15.15
CA THR A 20 10.98 -0.93 15.05
C THR A 20 10.27 -1.58 16.25
N ASN A 21 9.09 -1.08 16.60
CA ASN A 21 8.18 -1.74 17.55
C ASN A 21 7.11 -2.61 16.85
N ASP A 22 7.02 -2.55 15.52
CA ASP A 22 6.21 -3.49 14.74
C ASP A 22 6.78 -4.89 14.91
N ARG A 23 5.88 -5.87 14.97
CA ARG A 23 6.24 -7.29 15.14
C ARG A 23 6.66 -7.89 13.79
N ILE A 24 7.71 -7.32 13.18
CA ILE A 24 8.15 -7.67 11.82
C ILE A 24 8.57 -9.14 11.64
N GLU A 25 8.99 -9.81 12.72
CA GLU A 25 9.22 -11.26 12.72
C GLU A 25 7.92 -12.04 12.49
N ALA A 26 6.80 -11.60 13.09
CA ALA A 26 5.50 -12.24 12.86
C ALA A 26 5.00 -12.02 11.42
N LEU A 27 5.47 -10.96 10.76
CA LEU A 27 5.20 -10.73 9.34
C LEU A 27 5.94 -11.74 8.43
N THR A 28 6.98 -12.42 8.94
CA THR A 28 7.63 -13.52 8.24
C THR A 28 7.06 -14.86 8.70
N LYS A 29 6.44 -15.62 7.77
CA LYS A 29 5.92 -16.98 8.00
C LYS A 29 4.74 -17.03 8.99
N GLY A 30 3.51 -16.94 8.47
CA GLY A 30 2.35 -17.61 9.09
C GLY A 30 1.34 -16.78 9.89
N HIS A 31 1.38 -15.44 9.85
CA HIS A 31 0.40 -14.60 10.57
C HIS A 31 -0.47 -13.71 9.67
N GLY A 32 -0.49 -13.99 8.37
CA GLY A 32 -1.46 -13.39 7.44
C GLY A 32 -1.14 -11.97 6.95
N MET A 33 -0.06 -11.33 7.40
CA MET A 33 0.42 -10.07 6.81
C MET A 33 1.28 -10.36 5.58
N THR A 34 0.94 -9.74 4.45
CA THR A 34 1.33 -10.24 3.12
C THR A 34 2.24 -9.31 2.32
N ASN A 35 2.60 -8.15 2.86
CA ASN A 35 3.48 -7.21 2.17
C ASN A 35 4.90 -7.79 1.92
N ILE A 36 5.46 -8.54 2.88
CA ILE A 36 6.74 -9.26 2.66
C ILE A 36 6.57 -10.30 1.55
N ALA A 37 5.43 -11.00 1.51
CA ALA A 37 5.16 -11.99 0.47
C ALA A 37 5.05 -11.35 -0.92
N ALA A 38 4.42 -10.18 -1.03
CA ALA A 38 4.39 -9.36 -2.24
C ALA A 38 5.80 -8.98 -2.72
N ILE A 39 6.66 -8.48 -1.81
CA ILE A 39 8.06 -8.15 -2.13
C ILE A 39 8.85 -9.40 -2.55
N CYS A 40 8.62 -10.55 -1.90
CA CYS A 40 9.27 -11.81 -2.24
C CYS A 40 8.87 -12.31 -3.63
N ALA A 41 7.59 -12.21 -3.99
CA ALA A 41 7.11 -12.50 -5.34
C ALA A 41 7.77 -11.57 -6.37
N ALA A 42 7.84 -10.27 -6.08
CA ALA A 42 8.51 -9.30 -6.94
C ALA A 42 10.00 -9.58 -7.12
N ASN A 43 10.72 -10.00 -6.08
CA ASN A 43 12.10 -10.46 -6.20
C ASN A 43 12.26 -11.64 -7.16
N ALA A 44 11.40 -12.66 -7.03
CA ALA A 44 11.45 -13.85 -7.88
C ALA A 44 11.11 -13.50 -9.34
N ILE A 45 10.03 -12.75 -9.57
CA ILE A 45 9.57 -12.36 -10.90
C ILE A 45 10.59 -11.45 -11.59
N ALA A 46 11.08 -10.41 -10.91
CA ALA A 46 12.10 -9.51 -11.45
C ALA A 46 13.37 -10.27 -11.87
N THR A 47 13.77 -11.30 -11.12
CA THR A 47 14.93 -12.12 -11.47
C THR A 47 14.75 -12.81 -12.81
N GLU A 48 13.56 -13.33 -13.12
CA GLU A 48 13.29 -14.01 -14.39
C GLU A 48 13.08 -13.00 -15.55
N VAL A 49 12.37 -11.90 -15.30
CA VAL A 49 12.20 -10.81 -16.28
C VAL A 49 13.57 -10.32 -16.75
N PHE A 50 14.49 -10.06 -15.82
CA PHE A 50 15.84 -9.60 -16.15
C PHE A 50 16.81 -10.70 -16.61
N ARG A 51 16.32 -11.92 -16.85
CA ARG A 51 17.00 -12.96 -17.63
C ARG A 51 16.52 -13.01 -19.09
N GLY A 52 15.53 -12.19 -19.45
CA GLY A 52 14.95 -12.16 -20.79
C GLY A 52 13.88 -13.22 -21.03
N VAL A 53 13.24 -13.73 -19.97
CA VAL A 53 12.12 -14.67 -20.10
C VAL A 53 10.92 -13.95 -20.72
N ASN A 54 10.27 -14.56 -21.72
CA ASN A 54 9.04 -14.01 -22.28
C ASN A 54 7.89 -14.22 -21.30
N ILE A 55 7.35 -13.11 -20.79
CA ILE A 55 6.24 -13.11 -19.83
C ILE A 55 4.89 -12.84 -20.49
N LEU A 56 4.79 -12.73 -21.81
CA LEU A 56 3.51 -12.50 -22.48
C LEU A 56 2.67 -13.77 -22.53
N LEU A 57 1.36 -13.61 -22.34
CA LEU A 57 0.37 -14.64 -22.64
C LEU A 57 0.09 -14.65 -24.13
N THR A 58 0.45 -15.75 -24.79
CA THR A 58 0.20 -15.99 -26.21
C THR A 58 -0.82 -17.11 -26.39
N ASP A 59 -1.29 -17.29 -27.61
CA ASP A 59 -2.19 -18.36 -28.05
C ASP A 59 -1.47 -19.58 -28.60
N GLU A 60 -0.15 -19.69 -28.38
CA GLU A 60 0.66 -20.79 -28.87
C GLU A 60 0.05 -22.15 -28.48
N ASP A 61 0.02 -23.08 -29.45
CA ASP A 61 -0.48 -24.45 -29.29
C ASP A 61 0.54 -25.31 -28.52
N THR A 62 0.65 -25.06 -27.22
CA THR A 62 1.57 -25.72 -26.30
C THR A 62 0.93 -25.95 -24.93
N GLY A 63 1.39 -26.97 -24.22
CA GLY A 63 0.92 -27.29 -22.86
C GLY A 63 1.36 -26.29 -21.78
N SER A 64 2.37 -25.46 -22.04
CA SER A 64 2.88 -24.47 -21.09
C SER A 64 3.62 -23.33 -21.81
N LEU A 65 3.49 -22.11 -21.30
CA LEU A 65 4.29 -20.95 -21.71
C LEU A 65 5.42 -20.71 -20.70
N GLN A 66 6.37 -19.83 -21.05
CA GLN A 66 7.46 -19.46 -20.14
C GLN A 66 6.94 -18.73 -18.89
N ILE A 67 5.86 -17.95 -19.01
CA ILE A 67 5.22 -17.25 -17.89
C ILE A 67 4.70 -18.22 -16.81
N ASP A 68 4.35 -19.47 -17.15
CA ASP A 68 3.92 -20.48 -16.16
C ASP A 68 5.02 -20.75 -15.12
N ASP A 69 6.29 -20.79 -15.55
CA ASP A 69 7.44 -20.95 -14.65
C ASP A 69 7.69 -19.68 -13.81
N VAL A 70 7.53 -18.49 -14.41
CA VAL A 70 7.65 -17.21 -13.70
C VAL A 70 6.59 -17.07 -12.60
N LEU A 71 5.33 -17.38 -12.93
CA LEU A 71 4.23 -17.42 -11.96
C LEU A 71 4.50 -18.43 -10.85
N ARG A 72 4.95 -19.65 -11.19
CA ARG A 72 5.31 -20.67 -10.19
C ARG A 72 6.34 -20.16 -9.20
N LYS A 73 7.44 -19.58 -9.68
CA LYS A 73 8.51 -19.02 -8.83
C LYS A 73 8.02 -17.85 -7.98
N GLY A 74 7.17 -16.97 -8.53
CA GLY A 74 6.55 -15.88 -7.79
C GLY A 74 5.63 -16.36 -6.67
N ILE A 75 4.77 -17.34 -6.97
CA ILE A 75 3.84 -17.97 -6.01
C ILE A 75 4.61 -18.70 -4.91
N GLU A 76 5.64 -19.48 -5.26
CA GLU A 76 6.49 -20.18 -4.29
C GLU A 76 7.18 -19.19 -3.36
N ALA A 77 7.75 -18.10 -3.88
CA ALA A 77 8.39 -17.06 -3.07
C ALA A 77 7.40 -16.36 -2.11
N ALA A 78 6.17 -16.08 -2.55
CA ALA A 78 5.14 -15.55 -1.66
C ALA A 78 4.73 -16.55 -0.57
N LYS A 79 4.61 -17.84 -0.91
CA LYS A 79 4.29 -18.92 0.05
C LYS A 79 5.43 -19.16 1.04
N GLU A 80 6.70 -19.04 0.62
CA GLU A 80 7.88 -19.08 1.50
C GLU A 80 7.81 -18.00 2.60
N ALA A 81 7.22 -16.85 2.30
CA ALA A 81 6.95 -15.76 3.25
C ALA A 81 5.70 -15.99 4.11
N GLY A 82 4.91 -17.03 3.84
CA GLY A 82 3.72 -17.40 4.61
C GLY A 82 2.39 -16.89 4.05
N ALA A 83 2.34 -16.48 2.78
CA ALA A 83 1.07 -16.17 2.13
C ALA A 83 0.22 -17.44 1.91
N ASP A 84 -1.10 -17.31 2.14
CA ASP A 84 -2.09 -18.27 1.65
C ASP A 84 -1.95 -18.45 0.12
N PRO A 85 -2.14 -19.66 -0.43
CA PRO A 85 -2.00 -19.90 -1.87
C PRO A 85 -2.80 -18.93 -2.76
N THR A 86 -3.99 -18.49 -2.32
CA THR A 86 -4.80 -17.55 -3.09
C THR A 86 -4.22 -16.15 -3.10
N ASN A 87 -3.67 -15.71 -1.96
CA ASN A 87 -2.97 -14.42 -1.88
C ASN A 87 -1.66 -14.47 -2.69
N ALA A 88 -0.93 -15.58 -2.62
CA ALA A 88 0.28 -15.79 -3.41
C ALA A 88 0.00 -15.74 -4.92
N ALA A 89 -1.10 -16.35 -5.38
CA ALA A 89 -1.56 -16.25 -6.76
C ALA A 89 -1.85 -14.80 -7.15
N LEU A 90 -2.61 -14.07 -6.32
CA LEU A 90 -2.93 -12.67 -6.57
C LEU A 90 -1.68 -11.81 -6.71
N PHE A 91 -0.73 -11.91 -5.77
CA PHE A 91 0.50 -11.12 -5.83
C PHE A 91 1.34 -11.44 -7.05
N ALA A 92 1.52 -12.73 -7.38
CA ALA A 92 2.29 -13.12 -8.55
C ALA A 92 1.64 -12.61 -9.85
N ALA A 93 0.32 -12.74 -9.99
CA ALA A 93 -0.41 -12.22 -11.14
C ALA A 93 -0.30 -10.70 -11.25
N THR A 94 -0.54 -9.96 -10.18
CA THR A 94 -0.45 -8.49 -10.17
C THR A 94 0.97 -8.00 -10.45
N VAL A 95 1.99 -8.65 -9.87
CA VAL A 95 3.38 -8.29 -10.11
C VAL A 95 3.80 -8.60 -11.53
N CYS A 96 3.40 -9.75 -12.10
CA CYS A 96 3.65 -10.04 -13.51
C CYS A 96 2.98 -8.99 -14.41
N TYR A 97 1.74 -8.57 -14.09
CA TYR A 97 1.03 -7.51 -14.81
C TYR A 97 1.87 -6.24 -14.87
N PHE A 98 2.32 -5.74 -13.72
CA PHE A 98 3.20 -4.58 -13.66
C PHE A 98 4.61 -4.84 -14.19
N ALA A 99 5.04 -6.09 -14.35
CA ALA A 99 6.28 -6.42 -15.06
C ALA A 99 6.14 -6.29 -16.59
N GLY A 100 4.91 -6.22 -17.11
CA GLY A 100 4.62 -6.02 -18.53
C GLY A 100 3.88 -7.17 -19.23
N THR A 101 3.31 -8.14 -18.50
CA THR A 101 2.41 -9.13 -19.14
C THR A 101 1.04 -8.52 -19.45
N ASN A 102 0.43 -8.99 -20.53
CA ASN A 102 -1.02 -8.89 -20.75
C ASN A 102 -1.81 -9.78 -19.78
N ALA A 103 -3.06 -9.41 -19.49
CA ALA A 103 -3.94 -10.18 -18.60
C ALA A 103 -4.58 -11.41 -19.26
N GLN A 104 -4.71 -11.41 -20.59
CA GLN A 104 -5.29 -12.51 -21.37
C GLN A 104 -4.71 -12.60 -22.79
N ALA A 105 -4.66 -13.80 -23.35
CA ALA A 105 -4.17 -14.07 -24.72
C ALA A 105 -5.14 -13.63 -25.83
N GLY A 106 -6.46 -13.57 -25.55
CA GLY A 106 -7.45 -13.00 -26.47
C GLY A 106 -8.02 -13.92 -27.55
N VAL A 107 -7.85 -15.25 -27.48
CA VAL A 107 -8.48 -16.18 -28.45
C VAL A 107 -9.30 -17.29 -27.75
N PRO A 108 -10.37 -17.84 -28.37
CA PRO A 108 -11.23 -18.84 -27.72
C PRO A 108 -10.54 -20.18 -27.38
N ALA A 109 -9.80 -20.75 -28.33
CA ALA A 109 -9.01 -21.97 -28.11
C ALA A 109 -7.57 -21.57 -27.77
N GLY A 110 -7.08 -21.94 -26.58
CA GLY A 110 -5.83 -21.38 -26.04
C GLY A 110 -6.04 -20.14 -25.17
N ASN A 111 -7.27 -19.87 -24.73
CA ASN A 111 -7.61 -18.73 -23.87
C ASN A 111 -6.91 -18.82 -22.50
N ARG A 112 -5.71 -18.27 -22.42
CA ARG A 112 -4.94 -18.15 -21.19
C ARG A 112 -5.26 -16.81 -20.54
N LYS A 113 -5.61 -16.86 -19.24
CA LYS A 113 -5.84 -15.69 -18.40
C LYS A 113 -4.89 -15.72 -17.22
N LEU A 114 -4.25 -14.60 -16.94
CA LEU A 114 -3.19 -14.50 -15.94
C LEU A 114 -3.68 -14.96 -14.55
N GLY A 115 -4.86 -14.49 -14.14
CA GLY A 115 -5.46 -14.87 -12.86
C GLY A 115 -5.78 -16.36 -12.78
N ALA A 116 -6.35 -16.94 -13.85
CA ALA A 116 -6.67 -18.37 -13.91
C ALA A 116 -5.41 -19.24 -13.84
N LEU A 117 -4.35 -18.89 -14.58
CA LEU A 117 -3.07 -19.60 -14.57
C LEU A 117 -2.43 -19.54 -13.18
N ALA A 118 -2.32 -18.34 -12.59
CA ALA A 118 -1.74 -18.17 -11.27
C ALA A 118 -2.48 -18.99 -10.20
N ARG A 119 -3.82 -18.96 -10.22
CA ARG A 119 -4.67 -19.77 -9.33
C ARG A 119 -4.44 -21.27 -9.51
N MET A 120 -4.41 -21.77 -10.74
CA MET A 120 -4.21 -23.19 -11.03
C MET A 120 -2.82 -23.65 -10.58
N ILE A 121 -1.77 -22.86 -10.85
CA ILE A 121 -0.40 -23.14 -10.40
C ILE A 121 -0.32 -23.15 -8.87
N ALA A 122 -1.04 -22.25 -8.20
CA ALA A 122 -1.10 -22.21 -6.74
C ALA A 122 -1.90 -23.36 -6.10
N GLY A 123 -2.67 -24.13 -6.89
CA GLY A 123 -3.55 -25.20 -6.41
C GLY A 123 -4.82 -24.67 -5.75
N VAL A 124 -5.30 -23.51 -6.16
CA VAL A 124 -6.45 -22.82 -5.56
C VAL A 124 -7.75 -23.15 -6.32
N PRO A 125 -8.86 -23.47 -5.62
CA PRO A 125 -10.14 -23.72 -6.28
C PRO A 125 -10.71 -22.43 -6.90
N ARG A 126 -11.59 -22.59 -7.89
CA ARG A 126 -12.37 -21.46 -8.41
C ARG A 126 -13.27 -20.91 -7.31
N SER A 127 -13.33 -19.60 -7.17
CA SER A 127 -14.37 -18.91 -6.41
C SER A 127 -15.00 -17.82 -7.27
N GLY A 128 -16.22 -17.40 -6.95
CA GLY A 128 -16.86 -16.26 -7.59
C GLY A 128 -16.54 -14.93 -6.90
N VAL A 129 -16.72 -13.82 -7.60
CA VAL A 129 -16.38 -12.47 -7.13
C VAL A 129 -17.15 -12.09 -5.85
N ALA A 130 -18.33 -12.65 -5.64
CA ALA A 130 -19.12 -12.44 -4.42
C ALA A 130 -18.36 -12.75 -3.11
N ALA A 131 -17.42 -13.70 -3.16
CA ALA A 131 -16.63 -14.12 -2.01
C ALA A 131 -15.35 -13.29 -1.79
N VAL A 132 -14.97 -12.45 -2.76
CA VAL A 132 -13.75 -11.63 -2.68
C VAL A 132 -14.04 -10.40 -1.79
N PRO A 133 -13.35 -10.24 -0.65
CA PRO A 133 -13.54 -9.09 0.22
C PRO A 133 -12.89 -7.84 -0.37
N THR A 134 -13.30 -6.66 0.09
CA THR A 134 -12.52 -5.45 -0.13
C THR A 134 -11.30 -5.40 0.80
N PRO A 135 -10.28 -4.54 0.51
CA PRO A 135 -9.32 -4.12 1.52
C PRO A 135 -10.03 -3.59 2.76
N LYS A 136 -9.43 -3.82 3.94
CA LYS A 136 -9.95 -3.26 5.20
C LYS A 136 -9.37 -1.86 5.38
N SER A 137 -10.25 -0.88 5.56
CA SER A 137 -9.86 0.46 6.05
C SER A 137 -10.27 0.60 7.51
N ASN A 138 -11.57 0.46 7.80
CA ASN A 138 -12.14 0.38 9.15
C ASN A 138 -13.12 -0.79 9.24
N ASN A 139 -14.12 -0.75 8.35
CA ASN A 139 -14.94 -1.89 7.97
C ASN A 139 -14.48 -2.44 6.61
N LYS A 140 -15.14 -3.51 6.15
CA LYS A 140 -14.98 -4.07 4.82
C LYS A 140 -16.34 -4.51 4.28
N VAL A 141 -16.46 -4.57 2.96
CA VAL A 141 -17.57 -5.23 2.26
C VAL A 141 -17.00 -6.36 1.40
N SER A 142 -17.79 -6.90 0.49
CA SER A 142 -17.30 -7.88 -0.50
C SER A 142 -17.90 -7.59 -1.88
N GLY A 143 -17.37 -8.27 -2.90
CA GLY A 143 -17.92 -8.24 -4.26
C GLY A 143 -19.37 -8.71 -4.36
N PHE A 144 -19.96 -9.21 -3.28
CA PHE A 144 -21.38 -9.55 -3.23
C PHE A 144 -22.26 -8.36 -3.57
N ALA A 145 -21.89 -7.13 -3.19
CA ALA A 145 -22.68 -5.94 -3.52
C ALA A 145 -22.81 -5.74 -5.04
N ALA A 146 -21.70 -5.84 -5.77
CA ALA A 146 -21.70 -5.79 -7.24
C ALA A 146 -22.51 -6.95 -7.84
N VAL A 147 -22.27 -8.19 -7.39
CA VAL A 147 -22.97 -9.38 -7.90
C VAL A 147 -24.48 -9.27 -7.66
N GLN A 148 -24.91 -8.86 -6.47
CA GLN A 148 -26.33 -8.70 -6.15
C GLN A 148 -27.01 -7.70 -7.09
N ALA A 149 -26.41 -6.51 -7.26
CA ALA A 149 -26.96 -5.46 -8.13
C ALA A 149 -27.03 -5.89 -9.60
N LEU A 150 -25.99 -6.59 -10.09
CA LEU A 150 -25.96 -7.13 -11.45
C LEU A 150 -27.06 -8.16 -11.69
N TYR A 151 -27.27 -9.10 -10.75
CA TYR A 151 -28.30 -10.13 -10.90
C TYR A 151 -29.71 -9.57 -10.77
N GLU A 152 -29.90 -8.47 -10.06
CA GLU A 152 -31.15 -7.71 -10.07
C GLU A 152 -31.38 -7.04 -11.43
N ALA A 153 -30.38 -6.33 -11.96
CA ALA A 153 -30.44 -5.72 -13.28
C ALA A 153 -30.67 -6.75 -14.41
N LEU A 154 -30.12 -7.96 -14.29
CA LEU A 154 -30.38 -9.07 -15.21
C LEU A 154 -31.86 -9.48 -15.22
N ARG A 155 -32.49 -9.62 -14.05
CA ARG A 155 -33.92 -9.97 -13.95
C ARG A 155 -34.82 -8.90 -14.55
N GLU A 156 -34.41 -7.65 -14.43
CA GLU A 156 -35.14 -6.49 -14.94
C GLU A 156 -34.87 -6.20 -16.42
N GLY A 157 -33.93 -6.90 -17.06
CA GLY A 157 -33.55 -6.67 -18.45
C GLY A 157 -32.79 -5.35 -18.68
N LYS A 158 -32.09 -4.85 -17.67
CA LYS A 158 -31.37 -3.56 -17.71
C LYS A 158 -29.93 -3.67 -18.21
N LEU A 159 -29.33 -4.87 -18.22
CA LEU A 159 -27.95 -5.05 -18.73
C LEU A 159 -27.88 -5.00 -20.26
N THR A 160 -28.87 -5.57 -20.94
CA THR A 160 -28.93 -5.54 -22.41
C THR A 160 -30.38 -5.58 -22.88
N LYS A 161 -30.64 -4.95 -24.03
CA LYS A 161 -31.94 -5.04 -24.73
C LYS A 161 -32.16 -6.40 -25.40
N VAL A 162 -31.13 -7.23 -25.53
CA VAL A 162 -31.24 -8.57 -26.14
C VAL A 162 -31.99 -9.51 -25.22
N VAL A 163 -33.21 -9.89 -25.63
CA VAL A 163 -34.06 -10.81 -24.85
C VAL A 163 -33.76 -12.25 -25.24
N GLY A 164 -33.08 -13.00 -24.37
CA GLY A 164 -32.68 -14.40 -24.62
C GLY A 164 -33.84 -15.33 -25.03
N LYS A 165 -35.06 -15.11 -24.50
CA LYS A 165 -36.26 -15.89 -24.86
C LYS A 165 -36.72 -15.70 -26.31
N LYS A 166 -36.24 -14.66 -27.00
CA LYS A 166 -36.58 -14.36 -28.41
C LYS A 166 -35.52 -14.88 -29.39
N LEU A 167 -34.42 -15.47 -28.90
CA LEU A 167 -33.35 -15.97 -29.76
C LEU A 167 -33.80 -17.23 -30.51
N PRO A 168 -33.70 -17.28 -31.85
CA PRO A 168 -34.02 -18.47 -32.61
C PRO A 168 -33.08 -19.65 -32.28
N LEU A 169 -33.56 -20.86 -32.55
CA LEU A 169 -32.73 -22.07 -32.47
C LEU A 169 -31.50 -21.92 -33.39
N GLY A 170 -30.32 -22.27 -32.88
CA GLY A 170 -29.05 -22.19 -33.63
C GLY A 170 -28.39 -20.81 -33.66
N VAL A 171 -29.03 -19.77 -33.12
CA VAL A 171 -28.40 -18.43 -32.94
C VAL A 171 -27.68 -18.36 -31.59
N ALA A 172 -28.40 -18.63 -30.50
CA ALA A 172 -27.84 -18.60 -29.15
C ALA A 172 -26.72 -19.64 -28.98
N GLY A 173 -25.60 -19.22 -28.38
CA GLY A 173 -24.44 -20.09 -28.11
C GLY A 173 -23.57 -20.43 -29.33
N GLY A 174 -23.88 -19.89 -30.51
CA GLY A 174 -23.11 -20.07 -31.74
C GLY A 174 -22.38 -18.80 -32.20
N PRO A 175 -21.49 -18.93 -33.20
CA PRO A 175 -20.72 -17.80 -33.75
C PRO A 175 -21.62 -16.73 -34.41
N LEU A 176 -22.82 -17.10 -34.86
CA LEU A 176 -23.80 -16.16 -35.42
C LEU A 176 -24.32 -15.15 -34.39
N TYR A 177 -24.36 -15.52 -33.11
CA TYR A 177 -24.57 -14.56 -32.03
C TYR A 177 -23.25 -13.92 -31.65
N GLY A 178 -22.22 -14.74 -31.36
CA GLY A 178 -20.97 -14.28 -30.74
C GLY A 178 -20.15 -13.31 -31.58
N HIS A 179 -19.80 -13.70 -32.81
CA HIS A 179 -18.80 -13.00 -33.65
C HIS A 179 -19.42 -12.05 -34.68
N ASN A 180 -20.61 -11.54 -34.38
CA ASN A 180 -21.39 -10.71 -35.27
C ASN A 180 -22.09 -9.63 -34.45
N THR A 181 -22.72 -8.68 -35.14
CA THR A 181 -23.34 -7.49 -34.54
C THR A 181 -24.24 -7.73 -33.34
N LEU A 182 -25.01 -8.82 -33.31
CA LEU A 182 -25.88 -9.09 -32.17
C LEU A 182 -25.10 -9.32 -30.86
N GLY A 183 -23.94 -9.95 -30.91
CA GLY A 183 -23.05 -10.20 -29.77
C GLY A 183 -22.03 -9.09 -29.61
N GLU A 184 -21.05 -9.03 -30.52
CA GLU A 184 -19.85 -8.18 -30.41
C GLU A 184 -20.12 -6.67 -30.48
N ASP A 185 -21.21 -6.24 -31.12
CA ASP A 185 -21.53 -4.80 -31.24
C ASP A 185 -22.70 -4.36 -30.35
N VAL A 186 -23.54 -5.30 -29.88
CA VAL A 186 -24.76 -4.99 -29.13
C VAL A 186 -24.77 -5.69 -27.77
N GLY A 187 -24.91 -7.00 -27.75
CA GLY A 187 -25.13 -7.75 -26.51
C GLY A 187 -23.95 -7.64 -25.54
N PHE A 188 -22.74 -7.98 -25.99
CA PHE A 188 -21.54 -7.96 -25.17
C PHE A 188 -21.16 -6.55 -24.74
N VAL A 189 -21.26 -5.58 -25.65
CA VAL A 189 -21.03 -4.16 -25.34
C VAL A 189 -21.98 -3.66 -24.26
N GLU A 190 -23.29 -3.86 -24.44
CA GLU A 190 -24.29 -3.39 -23.46
C GLU A 190 -24.08 -4.07 -22.10
N VAL A 191 -23.87 -5.39 -22.06
CA VAL A 191 -23.62 -6.10 -20.80
C VAL A 191 -22.34 -5.61 -20.13
N ALA A 192 -21.25 -5.43 -20.88
CA ALA A 192 -19.97 -4.96 -20.35
C ALA A 192 -20.08 -3.54 -19.78
N VAL A 193 -20.65 -2.60 -20.54
CA VAL A 193 -20.76 -1.18 -20.15
C VAL A 193 -21.78 -1.02 -19.02
N ASN A 194 -23.02 -1.47 -19.20
CA ASN A 194 -24.07 -1.29 -18.20
C ASN A 194 -23.77 -2.07 -16.92
N GLY A 195 -23.23 -3.29 -17.07
CA GLY A 195 -22.83 -4.11 -15.93
C GLY A 195 -21.76 -3.42 -15.10
N ALA A 196 -20.69 -2.95 -15.73
CA ALA A 196 -19.60 -2.30 -15.02
C ALA A 196 -20.05 -1.03 -14.29
N LYS A 197 -20.94 -0.22 -14.90
CA LYS A 197 -21.52 0.97 -14.24
C LYS A 197 -22.30 0.59 -12.99
N ILE A 198 -23.21 -0.37 -13.11
CA ILE A 198 -24.07 -0.84 -12.00
C ILE A 198 -23.23 -1.48 -10.89
N GLY A 199 -22.32 -2.38 -11.24
CA GLY A 199 -21.47 -3.10 -10.28
C GLY A 199 -20.55 -2.15 -9.52
N THR A 200 -19.95 -1.18 -10.20
CA THR A 200 -19.05 -0.19 -9.59
C THR A 200 -19.81 0.72 -8.63
N GLN A 201 -20.96 1.26 -9.05
CA GLN A 201 -21.80 2.10 -8.18
C GLN A 201 -22.24 1.34 -6.92
N ALA A 202 -22.70 0.09 -7.08
CA ALA A 202 -23.14 -0.73 -5.96
C ALA A 202 -22.01 -0.98 -4.93
N MET A 203 -20.76 -1.12 -5.39
CA MET A 203 -19.61 -1.21 -4.49
C MET A 203 -19.38 0.10 -3.73
N MET A 204 -19.42 1.25 -4.41
CA MET A 204 -19.24 2.56 -3.78
C MET A 204 -20.34 2.84 -2.74
N ASP A 205 -21.58 2.49 -3.05
CA ASP A 205 -22.73 2.61 -2.14
C ASP A 205 -22.56 1.70 -0.92
N ALA A 206 -22.08 0.46 -1.13
CA ALA A 206 -21.83 -0.47 -0.04
C ALA A 206 -20.70 0.00 0.89
N TYR A 207 -19.62 0.57 0.35
CA TYR A 207 -18.57 1.22 1.14
C TYR A 207 -19.16 2.34 2.03
N SER A 208 -19.93 3.23 1.40
CA SER A 208 -20.55 4.38 2.07
C SER A 208 -21.51 3.93 3.17
N GLY A 209 -22.36 2.94 2.89
CA GLY A 209 -23.28 2.33 3.85
C GLY A 209 -22.59 1.62 5.01
N ALA A 210 -21.34 1.19 4.83
CA ALA A 210 -20.49 0.63 5.88
C ALA A 210 -19.72 1.69 6.69
N GLY A 211 -19.97 2.99 6.44
CA GLY A 211 -19.26 4.09 7.11
C GLY A 211 -17.78 4.20 6.71
N VAL A 212 -17.47 3.83 5.47
CA VAL A 212 -16.10 3.87 4.92
C VAL A 212 -16.12 4.72 3.66
N SER A 213 -15.13 5.61 3.50
CA SER A 213 -14.96 6.32 2.24
C SER A 213 -14.79 5.31 1.11
N PRO A 214 -15.55 5.42 0.00
CA PRO A 214 -15.38 4.53 -1.14
C PRO A 214 -13.94 4.51 -1.64
N SER A 215 -13.47 3.33 -2.05
CA SER A 215 -12.25 3.21 -2.84
C SER A 215 -12.65 3.12 -4.31
N PRO A 216 -12.51 4.21 -5.11
CA PRO A 216 -12.81 4.20 -6.54
C PRO A 216 -12.18 3.02 -7.28
N VAL A 217 -10.87 2.83 -7.12
CA VAL A 217 -10.10 1.82 -7.87
C VAL A 217 -10.54 0.40 -7.54
N ILE A 218 -10.77 0.08 -6.25
CA ILE A 218 -11.22 -1.25 -5.85
C ILE A 218 -12.68 -1.48 -6.27
N SER A 219 -13.54 -0.46 -6.12
CA SER A 219 -14.94 -0.55 -6.53
C SER A 219 -15.05 -0.82 -8.03
N ALA A 220 -14.25 -0.13 -8.84
CA ALA A 220 -14.19 -0.31 -10.28
C ALA A 220 -13.69 -1.71 -10.67
N ILE A 221 -12.56 -2.17 -10.09
CA ILE A 221 -12.01 -3.51 -10.36
C ILE A 221 -13.02 -4.60 -10.00
N MET A 222 -13.69 -4.48 -8.84
CA MET A 222 -14.67 -5.45 -8.37
C MET A 222 -15.95 -5.44 -9.22
N GLY A 223 -16.42 -4.25 -9.63
CA GLY A 223 -17.56 -4.10 -10.53
C GLY A 223 -17.28 -4.71 -11.91
N VAL A 224 -16.09 -4.48 -12.47
CA VAL A 224 -15.64 -5.11 -13.71
C VAL A 224 -15.51 -6.62 -13.53
N ALA A 225 -14.85 -7.09 -12.48
CA ALA A 225 -14.68 -8.53 -12.25
C ALA A 225 -16.03 -9.26 -12.20
N ALA A 226 -17.01 -8.72 -11.46
CA ALA A 226 -18.35 -9.29 -11.38
C ALA A 226 -19.09 -9.25 -12.74
N THR A 227 -18.92 -8.19 -13.52
CA THR A 227 -19.50 -8.06 -14.86
C THR A 227 -18.91 -9.10 -15.81
N LEU A 228 -17.60 -9.32 -15.75
CA LEU A 228 -16.88 -10.29 -16.57
C LEU A 228 -17.10 -11.75 -16.14
N GLU A 229 -17.83 -12.02 -15.06
CA GLU A 229 -18.41 -13.35 -14.80
C GLU A 229 -19.63 -13.64 -15.69
N ILE A 230 -20.25 -12.60 -16.27
CA ILE A 230 -21.45 -12.70 -17.11
C ILE A 230 -21.09 -12.60 -18.60
N VAL A 231 -20.29 -11.60 -18.99
CA VAL A 231 -19.91 -11.34 -20.39
C VAL A 231 -18.57 -11.97 -20.76
N HIS A 232 -18.42 -12.36 -22.02
CA HIS A 232 -17.15 -12.85 -22.54
C HIS A 232 -16.09 -11.73 -22.56
N PRO A 233 -14.97 -11.84 -21.81
CA PRO A 233 -14.00 -10.73 -21.68
C PRO A 233 -13.12 -10.51 -22.93
N ASP A 234 -13.12 -11.45 -23.86
CA ASP A 234 -12.27 -11.45 -25.07
C ASP A 234 -13.05 -11.07 -26.33
N SER A 235 -14.32 -10.67 -26.22
CA SER A 235 -15.11 -10.31 -27.41
C SER A 235 -14.52 -9.07 -28.09
N PHE A 236 -14.19 -9.19 -29.37
CA PHE A 236 -13.68 -8.09 -30.18
C PHE A 236 -14.86 -7.27 -30.68
N VAL A 237 -14.98 -6.05 -30.16
CA VAL A 237 -16.12 -5.20 -30.46
C VAL A 237 -15.94 -4.50 -31.81
N GLY A 238 -17.03 -4.01 -32.40
CA GLY A 238 -17.00 -3.31 -33.68
C GLY A 238 -16.07 -2.10 -33.71
N GLU A 239 -15.63 -1.74 -34.93
CA GLU A 239 -14.64 -0.68 -35.18
C GLU A 239 -15.03 0.70 -34.61
N GLU A 240 -16.32 0.94 -34.38
CA GLU A 240 -16.82 2.17 -33.75
C GLU A 240 -16.34 2.36 -32.31
N TYR A 241 -15.93 1.27 -31.64
CA TYR A 241 -15.38 1.28 -30.29
C TYR A 241 -13.84 1.30 -30.27
N GLY A 242 -13.19 0.83 -31.34
CA GLY A 242 -11.74 0.83 -31.53
C GLY A 242 -11.24 -0.27 -32.48
N GLY A 243 -9.92 -0.34 -32.68
CA GLY A 243 -9.30 -1.30 -33.58
C GLY A 243 -9.51 -2.77 -33.16
N PHE A 244 -9.55 -3.66 -34.15
CA PHE A 244 -9.56 -5.10 -33.92
C PHE A 244 -8.28 -5.52 -33.18
N PHE A 245 -8.42 -6.34 -32.13
CA PHE A 245 -7.39 -6.64 -31.10
C PHE A 245 -7.05 -5.53 -30.10
N ASP A 246 -7.41 -4.28 -30.37
CA ASP A 246 -7.15 -3.18 -29.43
C ASP A 246 -8.24 -3.06 -28.37
N VAL A 247 -9.51 -3.25 -28.74
CA VAL A 247 -10.64 -3.08 -27.82
C VAL A 247 -11.43 -4.37 -27.64
N ASN A 248 -11.71 -4.71 -26.38
CA ASN A 248 -12.51 -5.88 -26.01
C ASN A 248 -13.48 -5.54 -24.87
N SER A 249 -14.35 -6.49 -24.52
CA SER A 249 -15.31 -6.32 -23.41
C SER A 249 -14.65 -5.93 -22.08
N ALA A 250 -13.45 -6.45 -21.76
CA ALA A 250 -12.75 -6.09 -20.53
C ALA A 250 -12.34 -4.60 -20.53
N TYR A 251 -11.85 -4.09 -21.65
CA TYR A 251 -11.53 -2.67 -21.81
C TYR A 251 -12.77 -1.78 -21.70
N LEU A 252 -13.87 -2.14 -22.37
CA LEU A 252 -15.11 -1.36 -22.31
C LEU A 252 -15.72 -1.34 -20.90
N ALA A 253 -15.69 -2.48 -20.20
CA ALA A 253 -16.08 -2.57 -18.80
C ALA A 253 -15.18 -1.68 -17.92
N GLY A 254 -13.86 -1.73 -18.13
CA GLY A 254 -12.90 -0.86 -17.44
C GLY A 254 -13.19 0.62 -17.66
N LYS A 255 -13.40 1.05 -18.90
CA LYS A 255 -13.74 2.43 -19.26
C LYS A 255 -15.01 2.91 -18.57
N ALA A 256 -16.07 2.09 -18.61
CA ALA A 256 -17.35 2.40 -17.98
C ALA A 256 -17.25 2.46 -16.44
N ALA A 257 -16.43 1.61 -15.83
CA ALA A 257 -16.16 1.64 -14.40
C ALA A 257 -15.35 2.88 -13.99
N CYS A 258 -14.33 3.26 -14.76
CA CYS A 258 -13.56 4.48 -14.52
C CYS A 258 -14.44 5.74 -14.54
N GLU A 259 -15.37 5.83 -15.50
CA GLU A 259 -16.33 6.94 -15.62
C GLU A 259 -17.18 7.09 -14.34
N VAL A 260 -17.73 5.98 -13.82
CA VAL A 260 -18.56 5.98 -12.60
C VAL A 260 -17.73 6.26 -11.36
N ALA A 261 -16.52 5.69 -11.28
CA ALA A 261 -15.65 5.82 -10.12
C ALA A 261 -14.91 7.16 -10.08
N GLY A 262 -14.96 7.98 -11.14
CA GLY A 262 -14.20 9.23 -11.23
C GLY A 262 -12.69 9.03 -11.33
N ILE A 263 -12.25 7.90 -11.89
CA ILE A 263 -10.84 7.59 -12.11
C ILE A 263 -10.39 8.35 -13.38
N PRO A 264 -9.25 9.08 -13.34
CA PRO A 264 -8.74 9.81 -14.51
C PRO A 264 -8.44 8.86 -15.67
N GLU A 265 -8.39 9.37 -16.90
CA GLU A 265 -8.13 8.55 -18.09
C GLU A 265 -6.72 7.92 -18.09
N LYS A 266 -5.76 8.61 -17.46
CA LYS A 266 -4.38 8.17 -17.32
C LYS A 266 -3.99 8.08 -15.85
N LEU A 267 -3.18 7.07 -15.54
CA LEU A 267 -2.47 6.94 -14.27
C LEU A 267 -0.97 7.01 -14.53
N HIS A 268 -0.23 7.60 -13.60
CA HIS A 268 1.21 7.79 -13.75
C HIS A 268 1.97 6.98 -12.69
N MET A 269 2.88 6.12 -13.14
CA MET A 269 3.71 5.33 -12.23
C MET A 269 4.69 6.24 -11.45
N ARG A 270 4.72 6.13 -10.13
CA ARG A 270 5.69 6.84 -9.27
C ARG A 270 7.12 6.49 -9.67
N GLY A 271 8.00 7.48 -9.61
CA GLY A 271 9.41 7.33 -9.97
C GLY A 271 9.73 7.34 -11.46
N THR A 272 8.83 6.87 -12.33
CA THR A 272 9.10 6.73 -13.78
C THR A 272 8.24 7.63 -14.66
N ASN A 273 7.10 8.13 -14.15
CA ASN A 273 6.08 8.87 -14.92
C ASN A 273 5.52 8.11 -16.12
N GLU A 274 5.68 6.79 -16.17
CA GLU A 274 5.07 5.97 -17.22
C GLU A 274 3.55 6.11 -17.16
N GLU A 275 2.95 6.43 -18.30
CA GLU A 275 1.51 6.58 -18.46
C GLU A 275 0.82 5.22 -18.68
N TYR A 276 -0.24 4.98 -17.91
CA TYR A 276 -1.10 3.82 -18.05
C TYR A 276 -2.50 4.27 -18.45
N ASP A 277 -3.12 3.59 -19.42
CA ASP A 277 -4.55 3.73 -19.69
C ASP A 277 -5.35 3.11 -18.53
N SER A 278 -6.07 3.95 -17.78
CA SER A 278 -6.87 3.52 -16.63
C SER A 278 -7.91 2.47 -17.00
N ALA A 279 -8.58 2.61 -18.15
CA ALA A 279 -9.58 1.64 -18.59
C ALA A 279 -8.94 0.26 -18.82
N ARG A 280 -7.72 0.22 -19.36
CA ARG A 280 -6.96 -1.02 -19.52
C ARG A 280 -6.59 -1.62 -18.17
N VAL A 281 -6.02 -0.81 -17.26
CA VAL A 281 -5.62 -1.28 -15.92
C VAL A 281 -6.80 -1.86 -15.15
N ILE A 282 -7.92 -1.14 -15.09
CA ILE A 282 -9.12 -1.62 -14.37
C ILE A 282 -9.71 -2.86 -15.04
N GLY A 283 -9.79 -2.88 -16.38
CA GLY A 283 -10.25 -4.03 -17.16
C GLY A 283 -9.45 -5.29 -16.89
N ASP A 284 -8.13 -5.19 -17.03
CA ASP A 284 -7.17 -6.29 -16.88
C ASP A 284 -7.11 -6.81 -15.44
N LEU A 285 -7.10 -5.92 -14.45
CA LEU A 285 -7.16 -6.31 -13.04
C LEU A 285 -8.52 -6.95 -12.70
N GLY A 286 -9.61 -6.53 -13.34
CA GLY A 286 -10.91 -7.20 -13.25
C GLY A 286 -10.88 -8.63 -13.80
N VAL A 287 -10.20 -8.85 -14.93
CA VAL A 287 -9.94 -10.20 -15.49
C VAL A 287 -9.11 -11.05 -14.53
N ILE A 288 -8.11 -10.47 -13.87
CA ILE A 288 -7.31 -11.19 -12.88
C ILE A 288 -8.20 -11.58 -11.68
N ILE A 289 -8.91 -10.63 -11.08
CA ILE A 289 -9.69 -10.83 -9.85
C ILE A 289 -10.81 -11.86 -10.04
N LYS A 290 -11.52 -11.86 -11.17
CA LYS A 290 -12.62 -12.81 -11.39
C LYS A 290 -12.17 -14.29 -11.40
N ASP A 291 -10.90 -14.53 -11.76
CA ASP A 291 -10.36 -15.87 -11.98
C ASP A 291 -9.31 -16.30 -10.93
N ILE A 292 -8.95 -15.41 -9.98
CA ILE A 292 -7.87 -15.66 -9.00
C ILE A 292 -8.28 -16.58 -7.83
N GLY A 293 -9.58 -16.76 -7.59
CA GLY A 293 -10.11 -17.45 -6.41
C GLY A 293 -10.72 -16.47 -5.40
N ALA A 294 -10.59 -16.75 -4.10
CA ALA A 294 -11.06 -15.89 -3.01
C ALA A 294 -9.90 -15.42 -2.11
N PRO A 295 -9.19 -14.35 -2.48
CA PRO A 295 -8.13 -13.78 -1.64
C PRO A 295 -8.66 -13.39 -0.26
N THR A 296 -7.79 -13.44 0.74
CA THR A 296 -8.16 -12.97 2.08
C THR A 296 -8.22 -11.45 2.12
N VAL A 297 -8.80 -10.89 3.19
CA VAL A 297 -8.82 -9.42 3.42
C VAL A 297 -7.42 -8.84 3.33
N VAL A 298 -6.44 -9.48 3.98
CA VAL A 298 -5.07 -8.97 4.00
C VAL A 298 -4.40 -9.13 2.63
N GLY A 299 -4.76 -10.18 1.89
CA GLY A 299 -4.40 -10.31 0.47
C GLY A 299 -4.88 -9.13 -0.36
N MET A 300 -6.14 -8.75 -0.19
CA MET A 300 -6.72 -7.60 -0.87
C MET A 300 -6.13 -6.27 -0.39
N MET A 301 -5.74 -6.15 0.90
CA MET A 301 -5.01 -4.98 1.39
C MET A 301 -3.66 -4.81 0.68
N ALA A 302 -2.84 -5.86 0.61
CA ALA A 302 -1.57 -5.79 -0.11
C ALA A 302 -1.76 -5.53 -1.61
N PHE A 303 -2.81 -6.08 -2.22
CA PHE A 303 -3.20 -5.76 -3.60
C PHE A 303 -3.57 -4.29 -3.77
N GLY A 304 -4.42 -3.73 -2.91
CA GLY A 304 -4.77 -2.30 -2.94
C GLY A 304 -3.55 -1.41 -2.73
N GLU A 305 -2.64 -1.79 -1.83
CA GLU A 305 -1.39 -1.09 -1.60
C GLU A 305 -0.43 -1.15 -2.78
N MET A 306 -0.41 -2.23 -3.57
CA MET A 306 0.36 -2.27 -4.82
C MET A 306 -0.12 -1.18 -5.79
N LEU A 307 -1.43 -0.90 -5.83
CA LEU A 307 -2.01 0.16 -6.66
C LEU A 307 -1.65 1.57 -6.17
N CYS A 308 -1.15 1.72 -4.94
CA CYS A 308 -0.58 3.00 -4.50
C CYS A 308 0.72 3.37 -5.22
N SER A 309 1.26 2.51 -6.09
CA SER A 309 2.39 2.82 -6.95
C SER A 309 2.09 3.93 -7.96
N PHE A 310 0.81 4.26 -8.19
CA PHE A 310 0.41 5.40 -9.02
C PHE A 310 0.46 6.71 -8.24
N GLN A 311 0.74 7.81 -8.93
CA GLN A 311 0.81 9.17 -8.35
C GLN A 311 -0.57 9.64 -7.86
N GLU A 312 -1.62 9.21 -8.54
CA GLU A 312 -3.03 9.50 -8.24
C GLU A 312 -3.60 8.63 -7.10
N SER A 313 -2.77 7.86 -6.39
CA SER A 313 -3.21 6.85 -5.41
C SER A 313 -4.24 7.35 -4.39
N VAL A 314 -4.10 8.60 -3.93
CA VAL A 314 -5.05 9.23 -3.00
C VAL A 314 -6.39 9.53 -3.70
N GLN A 315 -6.34 10.12 -4.90
CA GLN A 315 -7.53 10.46 -5.70
C GLN A 315 -8.35 9.21 -6.06
N ILE A 316 -7.68 8.11 -6.41
CA ILE A 316 -8.36 6.85 -6.80
C ILE A 316 -8.67 5.94 -5.59
N GLY A 317 -8.37 6.39 -4.37
CA GLY A 317 -8.62 5.65 -3.13
C GLY A 317 -7.89 4.31 -3.03
N ALA A 318 -6.69 4.19 -3.61
CA ALA A 318 -5.82 3.02 -3.45
C ALA A 318 -5.20 2.97 -2.04
N GLY A 319 -4.97 4.16 -1.43
CA GLY A 319 -4.39 4.31 -0.10
C GLY A 319 -3.11 5.16 -0.13
N PHE A 320 -2.30 5.01 0.92
CA PHE A 320 -1.15 5.90 1.21
C PHE A 320 0.20 5.19 1.24
N SER A 321 0.27 3.89 0.94
CA SER A 321 1.54 3.16 0.98
C SER A 321 2.58 3.66 -0.04
N GLY A 322 2.16 4.40 -1.07
CA GLY A 322 3.03 5.11 -2.00
C GLY A 322 3.42 6.52 -1.57
N GLY A 323 2.97 6.98 -0.40
CA GLY A 323 3.03 8.36 0.07
C GLY A 323 1.63 9.00 0.15
N PRO A 324 1.47 10.13 0.86
CA PRO A 324 2.52 10.88 1.54
C PRO A 324 2.74 10.48 3.00
N ILE A 325 1.90 9.58 3.53
CA ILE A 325 1.92 9.14 4.92
C ILE A 325 2.53 7.75 5.03
N MET A 326 3.51 7.57 5.91
CA MET A 326 4.17 6.30 6.18
C MET A 326 3.25 5.34 6.96
N PRO A 327 2.75 4.27 6.31
CA PRO A 327 1.86 3.33 6.96
C PRO A 327 2.65 2.37 7.86
N PRO A 328 1.99 1.56 8.71
CA PRO A 328 2.67 0.51 9.45
C PRO A 328 3.45 -0.42 8.51
N LEU A 329 4.56 -1.01 8.99
CA LEU A 329 5.49 -1.75 8.12
C LEU A 329 4.82 -2.96 7.44
N GLY A 330 3.71 -3.44 7.98
CA GLY A 330 2.88 -4.49 7.38
C GLY A 330 2.08 -4.06 6.13
N HIS A 331 2.11 -2.78 5.76
CA HIS A 331 1.30 -2.18 4.68
C HIS A 331 2.15 -1.58 3.54
N MET A 332 3.43 -1.96 3.44
CA MET A 332 4.38 -1.39 2.48
C MET A 332 4.52 -2.22 1.20
N SER A 333 3.42 -2.44 0.47
CA SER A 333 3.43 -3.27 -0.76
C SER A 333 3.70 -2.49 -2.05
N SER A 334 3.46 -1.17 -2.07
CA SER A 334 3.71 -0.26 -3.20
C SER A 334 5.18 -0.25 -3.64
N ASP A 335 6.11 -0.25 -2.68
CA ASP A 335 7.55 -0.19 -2.92
C ASP A 335 8.03 -1.35 -3.81
N ALA A 336 7.34 -2.50 -3.78
CA ALA A 336 7.64 -3.61 -4.67
C ALA A 336 7.40 -3.26 -6.15
N ILE A 337 6.27 -2.63 -6.45
CA ILE A 337 5.87 -2.25 -7.81
C ILE A 337 6.69 -1.05 -8.29
N VAL A 338 6.82 -0.01 -7.47
CA VAL A 338 7.61 1.19 -7.81
C VAL A 338 9.05 0.80 -8.12
N THR A 339 9.67 -0.04 -7.30
CA THR A 339 11.05 -0.51 -7.53
C THR A 339 11.17 -1.38 -8.77
N LEU A 340 10.20 -2.28 -9.02
CA LEU A 340 10.16 -3.09 -10.24
C LEU A 340 10.13 -2.21 -11.49
N ARG A 341 9.25 -1.20 -11.53
CA ARG A 341 9.15 -0.27 -12.66
C ARG A 341 10.39 0.60 -12.81
N CYS A 342 10.96 1.10 -11.72
CA CYS A 342 12.23 1.82 -11.75
C CYS A 342 13.33 0.96 -12.40
N LEU A 343 13.51 -0.29 -11.93
CA LEU A 343 14.51 -1.20 -12.49
C LEU A 343 14.27 -1.53 -13.97
N ILE A 344 13.02 -1.69 -14.40
CA ILE A 344 12.69 -1.88 -15.82
C ILE A 344 13.08 -0.65 -16.63
N SER A 345 12.78 0.56 -16.13
CA SER A 345 13.07 1.82 -16.84
C SER A 345 14.57 2.11 -17.01
N VAL A 346 15.43 1.49 -16.21
CA VAL A 346 16.90 1.64 -16.28
C VAL A 346 17.60 0.33 -16.63
N GLU A 347 16.92 -0.60 -17.30
CA GLU A 347 17.50 -1.86 -17.80
C GLU A 347 18.25 -2.67 -16.71
N LYS A 348 17.66 -2.80 -15.51
CA LYS A 348 18.21 -3.52 -14.34
C LYS A 348 19.41 -2.85 -13.65
N ASP A 349 19.73 -1.60 -13.98
CA ASP A 349 20.76 -0.83 -13.27
C ASP A 349 20.31 -0.52 -11.83
N ILE A 350 20.82 -1.31 -10.88
CA ILE A 350 20.44 -1.21 -9.46
C ILE A 350 20.82 0.15 -8.88
N ASP A 351 21.95 0.72 -9.27
CA ASP A 351 22.45 1.96 -8.68
C ASP A 351 21.58 3.14 -9.12
N LYS A 352 21.23 3.22 -10.41
CA LYS A 352 20.29 4.25 -10.90
C LYS A 352 18.90 4.09 -10.31
N ALA A 353 18.38 2.86 -10.26
CA ALA A 353 17.08 2.61 -9.65
C ALA A 353 17.09 2.96 -8.15
N ALA A 354 18.19 2.72 -7.44
CA ALA A 354 18.34 3.09 -6.04
C ALA A 354 18.32 4.61 -5.84
N GLU A 355 18.94 5.39 -6.74
CA GLU A 355 18.84 6.86 -6.73
C GLU A 355 17.41 7.35 -6.93
N MET A 356 16.65 6.72 -7.83
CA MET A 356 15.23 7.04 -8.04
C MET A 356 14.41 6.75 -6.77
N ILE A 357 14.60 5.58 -6.14
CA ILE A 357 13.93 5.25 -4.88
C ILE A 357 14.30 6.23 -3.76
N ALA A 358 15.57 6.62 -3.66
CA ALA A 358 16.03 7.61 -2.68
C ALA A 358 15.33 8.95 -2.89
N GLN A 359 15.18 9.39 -4.14
CA GLN A 359 14.52 10.64 -4.48
C GLN A 359 13.01 10.59 -4.17
N ILE A 360 12.32 9.50 -4.50
CA ILE A 360 10.90 9.30 -4.18
C ILE A 360 10.68 9.41 -2.67
N LYS A 361 11.48 8.68 -1.87
CA LYS A 361 11.40 8.74 -0.39
C LYS A 361 11.68 10.13 0.15
N LYS A 362 12.50 10.92 -0.54
CA LYS A 362 12.85 12.29 -0.16
C LYS A 362 11.75 13.30 -0.45
N THR A 363 11.03 13.17 -1.56
CA THR A 363 10.12 14.22 -2.05
C THR A 363 8.64 13.94 -1.88
N GLU A 364 8.25 12.67 -1.74
CA GLU A 364 6.83 12.28 -1.74
C GLU A 364 6.29 11.92 -0.36
N TRP A 365 7.03 12.20 0.73
CA TRP A 365 6.69 11.79 2.10
C TRP A 365 6.76 12.96 3.08
N LEU A 366 5.86 12.96 4.07
CA LEU A 366 5.85 13.97 5.14
C LEU A 366 7.03 13.82 6.10
N ASP A 367 7.46 12.59 6.38
CA ASP A 367 8.68 12.29 7.12
C ASP A 367 9.62 11.43 6.24
N PRO A 368 10.43 12.08 5.38
CA PRO A 368 11.35 11.38 4.48
C PRO A 368 12.34 10.44 5.19
N VAL A 369 12.77 10.80 6.40
CA VAL A 369 13.72 10.01 7.17
C VAL A 369 13.05 8.72 7.64
N MET A 370 11.85 8.81 8.23
CA MET A 370 11.13 7.61 8.68
C MET A 370 10.63 6.76 7.53
N ALA A 371 10.25 7.37 6.41
CA ALA A 371 9.91 6.65 5.19
C ALA A 371 11.07 5.80 4.66
N ALA A 372 12.28 6.38 4.56
CA ALA A 372 13.48 5.65 4.16
C ALA A 372 13.87 4.56 5.19
N VAL A 373 13.80 4.87 6.49
CA VAL A 373 14.11 3.90 7.56
C VAL A 373 13.14 2.71 7.50
N GLY A 374 11.83 2.94 7.35
CA GLY A 374 10.86 1.87 7.32
C GLY A 374 10.94 1.04 6.02
N ALA A 375 11.11 1.68 4.86
CA ALA A 375 11.34 0.98 3.59
C ALA A 375 12.59 0.09 3.66
N ASN A 376 13.67 0.59 4.25
CA ASN A 376 14.88 -0.21 4.46
C ASN A 376 14.61 -1.40 5.41
N THR A 377 13.90 -1.14 6.52
CA THR A 377 13.58 -2.16 7.53
C THR A 377 12.82 -3.32 6.90
N ILE A 378 11.76 -3.04 6.16
CA ILE A 378 10.93 -4.08 5.54
C ILE A 378 11.66 -4.79 4.40
N ALA A 379 12.45 -4.06 3.59
CA ALA A 379 13.24 -4.66 2.52
C ALA A 379 14.31 -5.61 3.07
N ARG A 380 15.00 -5.24 4.15
CA ARG A 380 15.95 -6.15 4.83
C ARG A 380 15.25 -7.36 5.41
N LYS A 381 14.04 -7.19 5.95
CA LYS A 381 13.28 -8.33 6.47
C LYS A 381 12.84 -9.28 5.36
N ALA A 382 12.40 -8.74 4.22
CA ALA A 382 12.09 -9.54 3.02
C ALA A 382 13.33 -10.24 2.44
N GLU A 383 14.50 -9.59 2.46
CA GLU A 383 15.79 -10.15 2.03
C GLU A 383 16.21 -11.39 2.86
N GLN A 384 15.76 -11.52 4.11
CA GLN A 384 15.97 -12.72 4.92
C GLN A 384 15.13 -13.92 4.44
N VAL A 385 14.01 -13.67 3.76
CA VAL A 385 13.12 -14.71 3.22
C VAL A 385 13.50 -15.02 1.78
N ARG A 386 13.43 -14.03 0.88
CA ARG A 386 13.74 -14.18 -0.53
C ARG A 386 14.52 -12.97 -1.01
N ARG A 387 15.81 -13.17 -1.29
CA ARG A 387 16.69 -12.16 -1.85
C ARG A 387 16.39 -11.90 -3.32
N GLY A 388 16.58 -10.66 -3.78
CA GLY A 388 16.44 -10.35 -5.20
C GLY A 388 16.67 -8.88 -5.55
N PRO A 389 16.43 -8.51 -6.83
CA PRO A 389 16.69 -7.16 -7.32
C PRO A 389 15.90 -6.07 -6.60
N ILE A 390 14.65 -6.35 -6.19
CA ILE A 390 13.76 -5.37 -5.57
C ILE A 390 14.32 -4.92 -4.22
N THR A 391 14.54 -5.88 -3.31
CA THR A 391 15.06 -5.60 -1.97
C THR A 391 16.45 -5.01 -2.00
N LYS A 392 17.34 -5.50 -2.88
CA LYS A 392 18.69 -4.91 -3.05
C LYS A 392 18.63 -3.43 -3.41
N THR A 393 17.74 -3.06 -4.33
CA THR A 393 17.58 -1.68 -4.80
C THR A 393 17.01 -0.79 -3.70
N ILE A 394 15.95 -1.24 -3.02
CA ILE A 394 15.37 -0.47 -1.90
C ILE A 394 16.40 -0.27 -0.79
N ILE A 395 17.15 -1.32 -0.42
CA ILE A 395 18.20 -1.23 0.61
C ILE A 395 19.26 -0.22 0.17
N ALA A 396 19.79 -0.33 -1.06
CA ALA A 396 20.82 0.58 -1.58
C ALA A 396 20.35 2.05 -1.56
N GLY A 397 19.12 2.32 -2.01
CA GLY A 397 18.58 3.70 -2.07
C GLY A 397 18.30 4.31 -0.71
N THR A 398 18.06 3.50 0.32
CA THR A 398 17.62 3.98 1.65
C THR A 398 18.71 3.85 2.73
N GLU A 399 19.75 3.05 2.49
CA GLU A 399 20.87 2.82 3.42
C GLU A 399 21.56 4.11 3.88
N PRO A 400 21.90 5.07 2.98
CA PRO A 400 22.60 6.28 3.39
C PRO A 400 21.77 7.11 4.37
N VAL A 401 20.47 7.27 4.09
CA VAL A 401 19.53 8.01 4.96
C VAL A 401 19.36 7.30 6.29
N ARG A 402 19.16 5.96 6.30
CA ARG A 402 19.05 5.19 7.55
C ARG A 402 20.30 5.34 8.41
N SER A 403 21.47 5.22 7.79
CA SER A 403 22.76 5.29 8.48
C SER A 403 23.02 6.68 9.04
N ALA A 404 22.78 7.73 8.25
CA ALA A 404 22.89 9.11 8.70
C ALA A 404 21.92 9.42 9.84
N ALA A 405 20.68 8.94 9.76
CA ALA A 405 19.65 9.13 10.78
C ALA A 405 20.05 8.52 12.13
N ILE A 406 20.61 7.30 12.12
CA ILE A 406 21.10 6.62 13.32
C ILE A 406 22.32 7.34 13.88
N PHE A 407 23.29 7.69 13.02
CA PHE A 407 24.50 8.39 13.45
C PHE A 407 24.21 9.76 14.06
N TYR A 408 23.34 10.57 13.43
CA TYR A 408 22.90 11.86 13.93
C TYR A 408 22.33 11.75 15.36
N ARG A 409 21.42 10.79 15.58
CA ARG A 409 20.80 10.57 16.89
C ARG A 409 21.82 10.13 17.94
N ALA A 410 22.78 9.29 17.54
CA ALA A 410 23.83 8.85 18.45
C ALA A 410 24.75 10.01 18.85
N GLN A 411 25.13 10.84 17.87
CA GLN A 411 25.95 12.03 18.09
C GLN A 411 25.24 13.07 18.96
N LYS A 412 23.98 13.39 18.65
CA LYS A 412 23.15 14.31 19.44
C LYS A 412 23.02 13.81 20.87
N ALA A 413 22.64 12.54 21.07
CA ALA A 413 22.53 11.96 22.39
C ALA A 413 23.85 12.05 23.18
N TYR A 414 24.99 11.70 22.56
CA TYR A 414 26.28 11.78 23.22
C TYR A 414 26.60 13.19 23.73
N TYR A 415 26.48 14.20 22.86
CA TYR A 415 26.84 15.57 23.22
C TYR A 415 25.86 16.19 24.22
N ASP A 416 24.56 15.96 24.06
CA ASP A 416 23.54 16.46 24.97
C ASP A 416 23.66 15.85 26.37
N LEU A 417 23.90 14.53 26.47
CA LEU A 417 24.14 13.86 27.74
C LEU A 417 25.43 14.33 28.40
N LYS A 418 26.49 14.56 27.61
CA LYS A 418 27.75 15.12 28.11
C LYS A 418 27.59 16.56 28.62
N ALA A 419 26.66 17.32 28.04
CA ALA A 419 26.27 18.65 28.52
C ALA A 419 25.36 18.63 29.76
N GLY A 420 24.98 17.44 30.25
CA GLY A 420 24.20 17.27 31.47
C GLY A 420 22.70 17.16 31.29
N LYS A 421 22.19 17.08 30.05
CA LYS A 421 20.76 16.81 29.80
C LYS A 421 20.39 15.40 30.23
N SER A 422 19.14 15.18 30.61
CA SER A 422 18.63 13.82 30.84
C SER A 422 18.35 13.10 29.51
N VAL A 423 18.36 11.76 29.53
CA VAL A 423 18.09 10.99 28.30
C VAL A 423 16.65 11.17 27.81
N ASP A 424 15.67 11.42 28.68
CA ASP A 424 14.30 11.69 28.26
C ASP A 424 14.13 13.09 27.63
N GLU A 425 14.92 14.08 28.04
CA GLU A 425 14.98 15.39 27.39
C GLU A 425 15.53 15.28 25.96
N VAL A 426 16.59 14.48 25.75
CA VAL A 426 17.14 14.22 24.42
C VAL A 426 16.09 13.63 23.48
N VAL A 427 15.32 12.64 23.95
CA VAL A 427 14.26 12.01 23.13
C VAL A 427 13.13 13.01 22.83
N LYS A 428 12.74 13.84 23.81
CA LYS A 428 11.71 14.88 23.61
C LYS A 428 12.13 15.89 22.53
N GLU A 429 13.40 16.29 22.51
CA GLU A 429 13.93 17.20 21.47
C GLU A 429 13.89 16.54 20.09
N LEU A 430 14.31 15.28 19.97
CA LEU A 430 14.23 14.52 18.71
C LEU A 430 12.80 14.34 18.20
N ASP A 431 11.83 14.16 19.10
CA ASP A 431 10.41 14.11 18.74
C ASP A 431 9.87 15.48 18.32
N ALA A 432 10.31 16.56 18.96
CA ALA A 432 9.96 17.92 18.56
C ALA A 432 10.49 18.27 17.16
N GLU A 433 11.76 17.94 16.86
CA GLU A 433 12.37 18.11 15.52
C GLU A 433 11.59 17.35 14.44
N ARG A 434 11.17 16.12 14.75
CA ARG A 434 10.35 15.30 13.85
C ARG A 434 8.98 15.92 13.61
N LYS A 435 8.30 16.36 14.67
CA LYS A 435 7.00 17.02 14.59
C LYS A 435 7.07 18.27 13.71
N GLU A 436 8.08 19.12 13.91
CA GLU A 436 8.30 20.32 13.11
C GLU A 436 8.52 19.99 11.62
N THR A 437 9.25 18.91 11.34
CA THR A 437 9.45 18.42 9.97
C THR A 437 8.13 18.01 9.32
N VAL A 438 7.29 17.25 10.04
CA VAL A 438 5.97 16.82 9.54
C VAL A 438 5.04 18.01 9.33
N GLU A 439 4.98 18.95 10.28
CA GLU A 439 4.21 20.19 10.17
C GLU A 439 4.61 20.98 8.91
N LYS A 440 5.91 21.24 8.74
CA LYS A 440 6.45 21.99 7.60
C LYS A 440 6.13 21.31 6.26
N ASN A 441 6.38 20.00 6.17
CA ASN A 441 6.17 19.25 4.93
C ASN A 441 4.69 19.10 4.60
N ALA A 442 3.83 18.92 5.61
CA ALA A 442 2.39 18.88 5.42
C ALA A 442 1.84 20.23 4.94
N SER A 443 2.31 21.33 5.54
CA SER A 443 1.99 22.70 5.09
C SER A 443 2.35 22.91 3.62
N ALA A 444 3.59 22.58 3.24
CA ALA A 444 4.04 22.76 1.86
C ALA A 444 3.27 21.88 0.86
N MET A 445 3.07 20.61 1.19
CA MET A 445 2.37 19.66 0.33
C MET A 445 0.89 20.02 0.17
N LEU A 446 0.18 20.25 1.27
CA LEU A 446 -1.24 20.55 1.24
C LEU A 446 -1.49 21.93 0.63
N GLY A 447 -0.64 22.93 0.90
CA GLY A 447 -0.74 24.22 0.22
C GLY A 447 -0.57 24.11 -1.29
N MET A 448 0.37 23.28 -1.77
CA MET A 448 0.52 23.00 -3.21
C MET A 448 -0.70 22.28 -3.79
N MET A 449 -1.23 21.27 -3.09
CA MET A 449 -2.37 20.48 -3.55
C MET A 449 -3.66 21.29 -3.62
N THR A 450 -3.87 22.23 -2.68
CA THR A 450 -5.10 23.02 -2.61
C THR A 450 -4.98 24.39 -3.27
N GLY A 451 -3.77 24.84 -3.59
CA GLY A 451 -3.52 26.17 -4.17
C GLY A 451 -3.61 27.31 -3.15
N HIS A 452 -3.51 27.00 -1.86
CA HIS A 452 -3.65 27.96 -0.75
C HIS A 452 -2.35 28.09 0.06
N GLU A 453 -2.19 29.21 0.76
CA GLU A 453 -1.13 29.36 1.76
C GLU A 453 -1.55 28.65 3.06
N VAL A 454 -0.75 27.68 3.51
CA VAL A 454 -1.10 26.79 4.63
C VAL A 454 0.02 26.76 5.67
N ASP A 455 -0.29 27.13 6.91
CA ASP A 455 0.57 26.88 8.09
C ASP A 455 -0.16 25.95 9.07
N ILE A 456 0.49 24.84 9.44
CA ILE A 456 -0.07 23.81 10.32
C ILE A 456 0.81 23.70 11.57
N LYS A 457 0.19 23.74 12.75
CA LYS A 457 0.86 23.56 14.04
C LYS A 457 0.11 22.58 14.92
N ILE A 458 0.76 21.47 15.25
CA ILE A 458 0.25 20.50 16.24
C ILE A 458 0.64 21.03 17.62
N VAL A 459 -0.29 21.72 18.27
CA VAL A 459 -0.04 22.40 19.56
C VAL A 459 -0.10 21.44 20.75
N LYS A 460 -0.81 20.32 20.59
CA LYS A 460 -0.90 19.25 21.59
C LYS A 460 -0.94 17.90 20.92
N ILE A 461 -0.21 16.94 21.45
CA ILE A 461 -0.30 15.52 21.11
C ILE A 461 -0.09 14.69 22.37
N ALA A 462 -1.12 13.92 22.74
CA ALA A 462 -1.14 13.09 23.94
C ALA A 462 -2.08 11.90 23.75
N GLY A 463 -2.01 10.95 24.68
CA GLY A 463 -2.97 9.85 24.78
C GLY A 463 -3.94 10.04 25.93
N GLY A 464 -5.09 9.37 25.86
CA GLY A 464 -6.11 9.40 26.92
C GLY A 464 -7.18 10.47 26.72
N ALA A 465 -7.52 10.79 25.47
CA ALA A 465 -8.57 11.76 25.14
C ALA A 465 -9.93 11.45 25.79
N ARG A 466 -10.29 10.16 25.86
CA ARG A 466 -11.58 9.66 26.35
C ARG A 466 -11.41 8.64 27.47
N ARG A 467 -10.26 7.96 27.54
CA ARG A 467 -10.00 6.83 28.45
C ARG A 467 -8.87 7.17 29.41
N SER A 468 -9.10 6.96 30.70
CA SER A 468 -8.11 7.16 31.76
C SER A 468 -7.15 5.99 31.99
N HIS A 469 -7.18 4.97 31.12
CA HIS A 469 -6.38 3.75 31.30
C HIS A 469 -4.88 4.04 31.12
N PRO A 470 -3.97 3.54 31.98
CA PRO A 470 -2.53 3.84 31.88
C PRO A 470 -1.91 3.52 30.51
N PHE A 471 -2.42 2.47 29.84
CA PHE A 471 -2.00 2.11 28.49
C PHE A 471 -2.30 3.20 27.46
N THR A 472 -3.52 3.75 27.43
CA THR A 472 -3.91 4.77 26.46
C THR A 472 -3.22 6.10 26.72
N ASN A 473 -2.87 6.38 27.97
CA ASN A 473 -2.06 7.55 28.34
C ASN A 473 -0.57 7.40 27.96
N ALA A 474 -0.10 6.17 27.80
CA ALA A 474 1.28 5.88 27.42
C ALA A 474 1.47 5.80 25.90
N TYR A 475 0.43 5.37 25.17
CA TYR A 475 0.47 5.11 23.73
C TYR A 475 -0.69 5.84 23.05
N TYR A 476 -0.41 7.04 22.56
CA TYR A 476 -1.46 7.95 22.09
C TYR A 476 -2.22 7.42 20.88
N GLY A 477 -1.66 6.51 20.07
CA GLY A 477 -2.32 5.94 18.89
C GLY A 477 -3.61 5.17 19.20
N PHE A 478 -3.84 4.77 20.47
CA PHE A 478 -5.04 4.03 20.87
C PHE A 478 -6.18 4.90 21.43
N ASP A 479 -5.90 6.17 21.76
CA ASP A 479 -6.89 7.15 22.21
C ASP A 479 -6.30 8.57 22.12
N THR A 480 -6.15 9.05 20.89
CA THR A 480 -5.39 10.27 20.59
C THR A 480 -6.11 11.53 21.05
N ASP A 481 -5.39 12.35 21.82
CA ASP A 481 -5.79 13.68 22.27
C ASP A 481 -4.87 14.70 21.59
N VAL A 482 -5.40 15.37 20.56
CA VAL A 482 -4.62 16.23 19.68
C VAL A 482 -5.35 17.52 19.41
N ASP A 483 -4.60 18.62 19.44
CA ASP A 483 -5.06 19.95 19.10
C ASP A 483 -4.17 20.49 17.97
N VAL A 484 -4.78 21.13 16.97
CA VAL A 484 -4.07 21.64 15.79
C VAL A 484 -4.55 23.07 15.52
N ASP A 485 -3.59 23.98 15.33
CA ASP A 485 -3.82 25.31 14.75
C ASP A 485 -3.51 25.23 13.25
N ILE A 486 -4.44 25.72 12.43
CA ILE A 486 -4.28 25.81 10.98
C ILE A 486 -4.47 27.27 10.59
N THR A 487 -3.57 27.82 9.78
CA THR A 487 -3.76 29.11 9.11
C THR A 487 -3.88 28.85 7.62
N LEU A 488 -5.03 29.19 7.05
CA LEU A 488 -5.32 29.07 5.62
C LEU A 488 -5.58 30.46 5.05
N ASP A 489 -4.74 30.94 4.14
CA ASP A 489 -4.79 32.29 3.56
C ASP A 489 -4.98 33.40 4.61
N GLY A 490 -4.25 33.29 5.72
CA GLY A 490 -4.33 34.23 6.86
C GLY A 490 -5.53 34.03 7.81
N THR A 491 -6.47 33.14 7.49
CA THR A 491 -7.57 32.77 8.38
C THR A 491 -7.15 31.68 9.33
N LYS A 492 -7.30 31.92 10.65
CA LYS A 492 -6.90 30.97 11.70
C LYS A 492 -8.06 30.07 12.11
N TYR A 493 -7.81 28.76 12.11
CA TYR A 493 -8.69 27.70 12.61
C TYR A 493 -8.03 27.01 13.80
N GLU A 494 -8.77 26.89 14.91
CA GLU A 494 -8.30 26.24 16.13
C GLU A 494 -9.09 24.96 16.38
N LEU A 495 -8.53 23.83 15.97
CA LEU A 495 -9.16 22.53 16.14
C LEU A 495 -8.73 21.93 17.48
N ARG A 496 -9.64 21.91 18.46
CA ARG A 496 -9.39 21.39 19.81
C ARG A 496 -10.08 20.06 20.04
N GLY A 497 -9.31 19.03 20.35
CA GLY A 497 -9.76 17.66 20.48
C GLY A 497 -10.18 17.07 19.14
N VAL A 498 -9.26 17.06 18.17
CA VAL A 498 -9.56 16.69 16.78
C VAL A 498 -10.24 15.31 16.69
N ALA A 499 -9.69 14.30 17.37
CA ALA A 499 -10.15 12.92 17.26
C ALA A 499 -11.42 12.61 18.06
N GLN A 500 -11.59 13.24 19.23
CA GLN A 500 -12.66 12.94 20.17
C GLN A 500 -13.85 13.88 20.10
N LYS A 501 -13.69 15.06 19.48
CA LYS A 501 -14.71 16.11 19.41
C LYS A 501 -14.91 16.62 17.99
N VAL A 502 -13.89 17.23 17.37
CA VAL A 502 -14.04 17.95 16.09
C VAL A 502 -14.51 17.03 14.97
N ILE A 503 -13.82 15.89 14.74
CA ILE A 503 -14.18 14.95 13.66
C ILE A 503 -15.58 14.36 13.90
N PRO A 504 -15.90 13.79 15.08
CA PRO A 504 -17.25 13.29 15.34
C PRO A 504 -18.34 14.35 15.15
N ASP A 505 -18.17 15.54 15.73
CA ASP A 505 -19.17 16.60 15.65
C ASP A 505 -19.39 17.07 14.21
N ALA A 506 -18.31 17.25 13.42
CA ALA A 506 -18.40 17.66 12.03
C ALA A 506 -19.11 16.60 11.16
N VAL A 507 -18.79 15.32 11.36
CA VAL A 507 -19.40 14.21 10.61
C VAL A 507 -20.88 14.04 10.96
N PHE A 508 -21.26 14.08 12.24
CA PHE A 508 -22.66 13.86 12.64
C PHE A 508 -23.57 15.05 12.34
N ASN A 509 -23.04 16.27 12.26
CA ASN A 509 -23.80 17.47 11.95
C ASN A 509 -23.70 17.91 10.47
N ASP A 510 -22.94 17.18 9.65
CA ASP A 510 -22.62 17.54 8.25
C ASP A 510 -22.08 18.97 8.11
N ASP A 511 -21.21 19.37 9.04
CA ASP A 511 -20.61 20.72 9.08
C ASP A 511 -19.52 20.84 8.00
N LYS A 512 -19.93 21.27 6.80
CA LYS A 512 -19.05 21.35 5.61
C LYS A 512 -17.83 22.23 5.81
N ASP A 513 -17.99 23.37 6.50
CA ASP A 513 -16.89 24.30 6.74
C ASP A 513 -15.79 23.66 7.59
N VAL A 514 -16.16 22.82 8.57
CA VAL A 514 -15.20 22.08 9.38
C VAL A 514 -14.67 20.83 8.66
N LEU A 515 -15.53 20.13 7.91
CA LEU A 515 -15.15 18.94 7.14
C LEU A 515 -14.05 19.24 6.10
N ASP A 516 -14.09 20.40 5.46
CA ASP A 516 -13.07 20.82 4.49
C ASP A 516 -11.73 21.18 5.13
N ILE A 517 -11.74 21.55 6.42
CA ILE A 517 -10.52 21.92 7.18
C ILE A 517 -9.88 20.71 7.87
N ILE A 518 -10.67 19.68 8.23
CA ILE A 518 -10.19 18.47 8.92
C ILE A 518 -8.97 17.80 8.22
N PRO A 519 -8.89 17.66 6.88
CA PRO A 519 -7.74 17.04 6.22
C PRO A 519 -6.39 17.66 6.58
N PHE A 520 -6.33 18.98 6.79
CA PHE A 520 -5.11 19.70 7.17
C PHE A 520 -4.60 19.32 8.57
N ALA A 521 -5.47 18.83 9.45
CA ALA A 521 -5.08 18.25 10.73
C ALA A 521 -4.89 16.73 10.65
N ALA A 522 -5.80 16.02 9.98
CA ALA A 522 -5.86 14.56 10.00
C ALA A 522 -4.62 13.92 9.37
N ILE A 523 -4.13 14.47 8.25
CA ILE A 523 -2.99 13.93 7.49
C ILE A 523 -1.68 13.95 8.31
N PRO A 524 -1.20 15.10 8.84
CA PRO A 524 0.03 15.14 9.62
C PRO A 524 -0.07 14.41 10.96
N VAL A 525 -1.25 14.38 11.58
CA VAL A 525 -1.47 13.58 12.80
C VAL A 525 -1.39 12.09 12.51
N SER A 526 -1.98 11.65 11.39
CA SER A 526 -1.92 10.26 10.95
C SER A 526 -0.48 9.82 10.65
N GLU A 527 0.34 10.70 10.06
CA GLU A 527 1.78 10.44 9.88
C GLU A 527 2.45 10.12 11.22
N LEU A 528 2.31 10.99 12.22
CA LEU A 528 2.93 10.76 13.53
C LEU A 528 2.39 9.51 14.23
N GLN A 529 1.11 9.17 14.04
CA GLN A 529 0.52 7.95 14.60
C GLN A 529 1.07 6.68 13.95
N LEU A 530 1.05 6.63 12.61
CA LEU A 530 1.35 5.42 11.85
C LEU A 530 2.85 5.17 11.79
N SER A 531 3.66 6.21 11.54
CA SER A 531 5.12 6.06 11.43
C SER A 531 5.84 6.00 12.78
N GLY A 532 5.08 6.04 13.88
CA GLY A 532 5.52 5.64 15.23
C GLY A 532 6.00 4.18 15.32
N HIS A 533 5.95 3.43 14.22
CA HIS A 533 6.60 2.13 14.12
C HIS A 533 8.13 2.20 14.09
N SER A 534 8.72 3.31 13.64
CA SER A 534 10.17 3.53 13.55
C SER A 534 10.68 4.21 14.83
N ILE A 535 11.36 3.44 15.70
CA ILE A 535 11.65 3.82 17.09
C ILE A 535 13.10 4.25 17.31
N ILE A 536 13.78 4.73 16.26
CA ILE A 536 15.19 5.14 16.34
C ILE A 536 15.42 6.37 17.23
N ASN A 537 14.40 7.23 17.41
CA ASN A 537 14.44 8.31 18.40
C ASN A 537 14.48 7.79 19.85
N ILE A 538 14.07 6.55 20.12
CA ILE A 538 14.04 5.95 21.46
C ILE A 538 15.25 5.03 21.67
N THR A 539 15.53 4.16 20.70
CA THR A 539 16.51 3.08 20.84
C THR A 539 17.95 3.58 20.75
N VAL A 540 18.22 4.57 19.88
CA VAL A 540 19.57 5.14 19.74
C VAL A 540 20.00 5.91 21.00
N PRO A 541 19.23 6.87 21.54
CA PRO A 541 19.63 7.57 22.77
C PRO A 541 19.77 6.63 23.97
N ALA A 542 18.90 5.62 24.09
CA ALA A 542 19.01 4.61 25.16
C ALA A 542 20.36 3.87 25.09
N ALA A 543 20.76 3.44 23.89
CA ALA A 543 22.02 2.74 23.67
C ALA A 543 23.24 3.59 24.01
N VAL A 544 23.23 4.87 23.61
CA VAL A 544 24.33 5.80 23.90
C VAL A 544 24.41 6.12 25.39
N ALA A 545 23.29 6.40 26.06
CA ALA A 545 23.28 6.68 27.50
C ALA A 545 23.86 5.52 28.33
N ALA A 546 23.53 4.28 27.94
CA ALA A 546 24.09 3.09 28.57
C ALA A 546 25.58 2.90 28.26
N ALA A 547 26.01 3.13 27.00
CA ALA A 547 27.42 3.08 26.62
C ALA A 547 28.28 4.08 27.40
N MET A 548 27.75 5.29 27.65
CA MET A 548 28.38 6.33 28.47
C MET A 548 28.36 6.03 29.99
N LYS A 549 27.67 4.97 30.42
CA LYS A 549 27.43 4.64 31.83
C LYS A 549 26.73 5.74 32.63
N ILE A 550 25.96 6.59 31.95
CA ILE A 550 25.13 7.62 32.59
C ILE A 550 23.84 7.01 33.14
N GLU A 551 23.32 6.00 32.44
CA GLU A 551 22.11 5.28 32.84
C GLU A 551 22.34 3.77 32.74
N GLU A 552 21.73 3.02 33.65
CA GLU A 552 21.65 1.57 33.52
C GLU A 552 20.72 1.19 32.34
N PRO A 553 20.98 0.10 31.59
CA PRO A 553 20.20 -0.27 30.41
C PRO A 553 18.67 -0.35 30.61
N LYS A 554 18.22 -0.73 31.80
CA LYS A 554 16.79 -0.81 32.14
C LYS A 554 16.17 0.59 32.31
N ASP A 555 16.91 1.50 32.93
CA ASP A 555 16.44 2.84 33.25
C ASP A 555 16.53 3.76 32.02
N ALA A 556 17.60 3.64 31.23
CA ALA A 556 17.71 4.28 29.92
C ALA A 556 16.50 3.97 29.04
N ALA A 557 16.14 2.68 28.90
CA ALA A 557 14.99 2.24 28.11
C ALA A 557 13.64 2.81 28.63
N LYS A 558 13.44 2.82 29.95
CA LYS A 558 12.23 3.36 30.57
C LYS A 558 12.12 4.87 30.36
N LYS A 559 13.20 5.62 30.56
CA LYS A 559 13.25 7.07 30.39
C LYS A 559 13.06 7.47 28.92
N CYS A 560 13.70 6.76 27.98
CA CYS A 560 13.56 7.05 26.55
C CYS A 560 12.15 6.79 26.03
N GLU A 561 11.49 5.67 26.38
CA GLU A 561 10.10 5.44 25.97
C GLU A 561 9.14 6.49 26.57
N ALA A 562 9.41 6.94 27.81
CA ALA A 562 8.65 8.04 28.40
C ALA A 562 8.87 9.38 27.69
N GLY A 563 10.10 9.66 27.24
CA GLY A 563 10.43 10.83 26.42
C GLY A 563 9.80 10.79 25.03
N GLY A 564 9.65 9.59 24.46
CA GLY A 564 9.06 9.37 23.13
C GLY A 564 7.53 9.49 23.07
N LYS A 565 6.84 9.75 24.19
CA LYS A 565 5.38 9.83 24.25
C LYS A 565 4.76 10.91 23.35
N TYR A 566 5.56 11.85 22.86
CA TYR A 566 5.10 12.97 22.07
C TYR A 566 5.05 12.66 20.57
N CYS A 567 5.88 11.76 20.04
CA CYS A 567 5.79 11.31 18.64
C CYS A 567 6.23 9.85 18.42
N SER A 568 7.31 9.39 19.05
CA SER A 568 7.94 8.11 18.68
C SER A 568 7.38 6.88 19.41
N ALA A 569 6.54 7.06 20.43
CA ALA A 569 5.88 6.01 21.20
C ALA A 569 4.35 6.02 20.97
N ALA A 570 3.91 6.13 19.72
CA ALA A 570 2.50 6.04 19.35
C ALA A 570 1.88 4.68 19.74
N ILE A 571 2.66 3.60 19.61
CA ILE A 571 2.27 2.21 19.89
C ILE A 571 3.30 1.52 20.80
N PRO A 572 2.92 0.46 21.54
CA PRO A 572 3.82 -0.22 22.48
C PRO A 572 4.92 -1.03 21.81
N GLY A 573 6.05 -1.19 22.50
CA GLY A 573 7.09 -2.16 22.16
C GLY A 573 8.52 -1.61 22.13
N ALA A 574 8.68 -0.28 22.18
CA ALA A 574 9.98 0.36 22.06
C ALA A 574 10.91 0.05 23.24
N LYS A 575 10.39 0.01 24.48
CA LYS A 575 11.20 -0.22 25.69
C LYS A 575 11.97 -1.52 25.71
N ASP A 576 11.38 -2.63 25.26
CA ASP A 576 12.08 -3.91 25.25
C ASP A 576 13.22 -3.92 24.23
N LYS A 577 13.01 -3.29 23.07
CA LYS A 577 14.05 -3.10 22.05
C LYS A 577 15.15 -2.16 22.57
N ALA A 578 14.79 -1.03 23.18
CA ALA A 578 15.72 -0.08 23.79
C ALA A 578 16.60 -0.73 24.87
N LYS A 579 16.02 -1.57 25.74
CA LYS A 579 16.76 -2.32 26.76
C LYS A 579 17.75 -3.32 26.13
N ARG A 580 17.34 -3.99 25.05
CA ARG A 580 18.18 -4.96 24.33
C ARG A 580 19.41 -4.28 23.73
N VAL A 581 19.21 -3.18 22.98
CA VAL A 581 20.32 -2.44 22.36
C VAL A 581 21.23 -1.80 23.42
N SER A 582 20.68 -1.29 24.52
CA SER A 582 21.47 -0.71 25.62
C SER A 582 22.42 -1.72 26.25
N LYS A 583 21.95 -2.96 26.51
CA LYS A 583 22.81 -4.04 27.01
C LYS A 583 23.89 -4.45 26.02
N LEU A 584 23.60 -4.41 24.72
CA LEU A 584 24.59 -4.73 23.70
C LEU A 584 25.63 -3.62 23.58
N ALA A 585 25.22 -2.34 23.63
CA ALA A 585 26.13 -1.20 23.58
C ALA A 585 27.15 -1.23 24.72
N VAL A 586 26.73 -1.55 25.95
CA VAL A 586 27.66 -1.72 27.09
C VAL A 586 28.68 -2.84 26.82
N ARG A 587 28.22 -3.99 26.31
CA ARG A 587 29.14 -5.10 25.97
C ARG A 587 30.14 -4.70 24.89
N ILE A 588 29.70 -3.99 23.85
CA ILE A 588 30.60 -3.49 22.80
C ILE A 588 31.63 -2.53 23.44
N MET A 589 31.20 -1.63 24.32
CA MET A 589 32.11 -0.72 25.04
C MET A 589 33.12 -1.44 25.92
N ASP A 590 32.76 -2.58 26.50
CA ASP A 590 33.67 -3.36 27.34
C ASP A 590 34.76 -4.07 26.52
N GLU A 591 34.46 -4.48 25.30
CA GLU A 591 35.43 -5.08 24.36
C GLU A 591 36.32 -4.04 23.64
N LEU A 592 35.92 -2.76 23.62
CA LEU A 592 36.71 -1.67 23.02
C LEU A 592 37.75 -1.07 23.97
N LYS A 593 37.84 -1.56 25.20
CA LYS A 593 38.84 -1.18 26.20
C LYS A 593 40.06 -2.08 26.09
#